data_AF-A0A6I9VVW9-F1
#
_entry.id   AF-A0A6I9VVW9-F1
#
_cell.length_a   1.000
_cell.length_b   1.000
_cell.length_c   1.000
_cell.angle_alpha   90.00
_cell.angle_beta   90.00
_cell.angle_gamma   90.00
#
_symmetry.space_group_name_H-M   'P 1'
#
loop_
_entity.id
_entity.type
_entity.pdbx_description
1 polymer ?
#
loop_
_entity_poly.entity_id
_entity_poly.type
_entity_poly.pdbx_seq_one_letter_code
_entity_poly.pdbx_strand_id
1 'polypeptide(L)'
;MENEYDGNVSSHEQNNKQNDINLSRLINETWNLDVPTLEEAVPVLNRGLRNQFEQVEVAITQCPNLTSYFCLAASGLCGHVEIIEVGNHKHVYYPSKKKEGFMEYSISCK
;
A
#
# COMPACT_ATOMS: atom_id res chain seq x y z
N MET A 1 2.38 -60.42 -10.94
CA MET A 1 3.48 -59.58 -11.45
C MET A 1 3.34 -58.24 -10.77
N GLU A 2 3.82 -58.20 -9.54
CA GLU A 2 4.02 -56.97 -8.77
C GLU A 2 5.42 -56.51 -9.15
N ASN A 3 5.53 -55.33 -9.77
CA ASN A 3 6.81 -54.67 -9.96
C ASN A 3 6.78 -53.41 -9.12
N GLU A 4 7.46 -53.46 -7.98
CA GLU A 4 8.08 -52.31 -7.32
C GLU A 4 9.08 -51.66 -8.28
N TYR A 5 9.02 -50.34 -8.40
CA TYR A 5 10.17 -49.55 -8.86
C TYR A 5 10.15 -48.15 -8.25
N ASP A 6 10.94 -48.03 -7.20
CA ASP A 6 11.81 -46.93 -6.77
C ASP A 6 11.60 -45.50 -7.31
N GLY A 7 11.32 -44.61 -6.35
CA GLY A 7 12.23 -43.53 -6.00
C GLY A 7 12.64 -42.56 -7.10
N ASN A 8 11.87 -41.48 -7.27
CA ASN A 8 12.48 -40.16 -7.43
C ASN A 8 11.53 -39.05 -6.98
N VAL A 9 11.70 -38.63 -5.72
CA VAL A 9 11.28 -37.32 -5.24
C VAL A 9 12.23 -36.32 -5.88
N SER A 10 11.87 -35.83 -7.07
CA SER A 10 12.54 -34.68 -7.67
C SER A 10 11.95 -33.43 -7.04
N SER A 11 12.75 -32.84 -6.17
CA SER A 11 12.61 -31.50 -5.62
C SER A 11 12.39 -30.48 -6.75
N HIS A 12 11.14 -30.11 -6.97
CA HIS A 12 10.79 -28.86 -7.63
C HIS A 12 10.71 -27.73 -6.59
N GLU A 13 11.79 -27.54 -5.83
CA GLU A 13 12.10 -26.25 -5.22
C GLU A 13 12.87 -25.44 -6.26
N GLN A 14 12.16 -24.73 -7.13
CA GLN A 14 12.79 -23.72 -7.96
C GLN A 14 11.96 -22.44 -7.98
N ASN A 15 12.42 -21.53 -7.10
CA ASN A 15 12.55 -20.10 -7.33
C ASN A 15 11.29 -19.25 -7.18
N ASN A 16 10.73 -19.22 -5.97
CA ASN A 16 10.08 -17.98 -5.54
C ASN A 16 11.20 -16.96 -5.25
N LYS A 17 11.66 -16.26 -6.30
CA LYS A 17 12.44 -15.04 -6.13
C LYS A 17 11.49 -14.00 -5.53
N GLN A 18 11.43 -14.00 -4.20
CA GLN A 18 10.98 -12.85 -3.43
C GLN A 18 11.94 -11.71 -3.78
N ASN A 19 11.61 -10.97 -4.84
CA ASN A 19 12.29 -9.73 -5.16
C ASN A 19 11.84 -8.73 -4.12
N ASP A 20 12.48 -8.73 -2.96
CA ASP A 20 12.33 -7.68 -1.98
C ASP A 20 12.80 -6.38 -2.64
N ILE A 21 11.82 -5.52 -2.96
CA ILE A 21 12.10 -4.22 -3.55
C ILE A 21 12.88 -3.44 -2.50
N ASN A 22 14.15 -3.18 -2.78
CA ASN A 22 14.98 -2.32 -1.95
C ASN A 22 14.50 -0.86 -2.13
N LEU A 23 13.49 -0.48 -1.35
CA LEU A 23 12.85 0.83 -1.43
C LEU A 23 13.87 1.97 -1.24
N SER A 24 14.92 1.76 -0.45
CA SER A 24 15.99 2.74 -0.24
C SER A 24 16.80 3.08 -1.50
N ARG A 25 16.75 2.27 -2.56
CA ARG A 25 17.33 2.61 -3.88
C ARG A 25 16.39 3.41 -4.79
N LEU A 26 15.09 3.44 -4.49
CA LEU A 26 14.06 4.12 -5.28
C LEU A 26 13.61 5.43 -4.63
N ILE A 27 13.72 5.52 -3.31
CA ILE A 27 13.40 6.73 -2.54
C ILE A 27 14.51 7.75 -2.77
N ASN A 28 14.17 8.80 -3.51
CA ASN A 28 15.06 9.94 -3.72
C ASN A 28 15.13 10.83 -2.47
N GLU A 29 14.00 10.98 -1.76
CA GLU A 29 13.86 11.86 -0.60
C GLU A 29 12.82 11.29 0.39
N THR A 30 13.06 11.46 1.69
CA THR A 30 12.14 11.09 2.77
C THR A 30 11.80 12.32 3.59
N TRP A 31 10.52 12.48 3.91
CA TRP A 31 10.01 13.59 4.72
C TRP A 31 9.33 13.06 5.96
N ASN A 32 9.71 13.56 7.14
CA ASN A 32 8.97 13.30 8.37
C ASN A 32 7.78 14.24 8.41
N LEU A 33 6.58 13.68 8.35
CA LEU A 33 5.35 14.44 8.49
C LEU A 33 5.02 14.65 9.96
N ASP A 34 4.39 15.78 10.27
CA ASP A 34 3.72 15.96 11.55
C ASP A 34 2.54 14.98 11.63
N VAL A 35 2.45 14.24 12.74
CA VAL A 35 1.43 13.21 12.96
C VAL A 35 0.63 13.59 14.20
N PRO A 36 -0.40 14.45 14.05
CA PRO A 36 -1.25 14.82 15.17
C PRO A 36 -2.00 13.59 15.69
N THR A 37 -2.36 13.62 16.97
CA THR A 37 -3.24 12.60 17.54
C THR A 37 -4.62 12.67 16.89
N LEU A 38 -5.38 11.57 16.97
CA LEU A 38 -6.74 11.55 16.43
C LEU A 38 -7.63 12.57 17.17
N GLU A 39 -7.40 12.74 18.46
CA GLU A 39 -8.10 13.68 19.33
C GLU A 39 -7.84 15.14 18.93
N GLU A 40 -6.64 15.46 18.43
CA GLU A 40 -6.30 16.78 17.88
C GLU A 40 -6.87 16.98 16.47
N ALA A 41 -6.84 15.94 15.63
CA ALA A 41 -7.26 16.02 14.24
C ALA A 41 -8.78 16.25 14.09
N VAL A 42 -9.60 15.56 14.90
CA VAL A 42 -11.07 15.64 14.82
C VAL A 42 -11.61 17.08 14.90
N PRO A 43 -11.31 17.88 15.94
CA PRO A 43 -11.87 19.24 16.04
C PRO A 43 -11.40 20.16 14.91
N VAL A 44 -10.17 19.99 14.43
CA VAL A 44 -9.61 20.79 13.32
C VAL A 44 -10.35 20.47 12.02
N LEU A 45 -10.49 19.19 11.68
CA LEU A 45 -11.19 18.75 10.48
C LEU A 45 -12.67 19.14 10.51
N ASN A 46 -13.33 18.90 11.65
CA ASN A 46 -14.75 19.21 11.82
C ASN A 46 -15.01 20.72 11.60
N ARG A 47 -14.19 21.58 12.22
CA ARG A 47 -14.27 23.03 12.03
C ARG A 47 -14.00 23.46 10.59
N GLY A 48 -12.97 22.91 9.95
CA GLY A 48 -12.59 23.28 8.58
C GLY A 48 -13.66 22.91 7.55
N LEU A 49 -14.22 21.70 7.68
CA LEU A 49 -15.22 21.17 6.75
C LEU A 49 -16.58 21.86 6.89
N ARG A 50 -17.01 22.24 8.09
CA ARG A 50 -18.29 22.95 8.32
C ARG A 50 -18.45 24.25 7.52
N ASN A 51 -17.35 24.85 7.06
CA ASN A 51 -17.42 26.05 6.24
C ASN A 51 -17.83 25.76 4.79
N GLN A 52 -17.78 24.49 4.35
CA GLN A 52 -17.99 24.07 2.96
C GLN A 52 -19.19 23.13 2.78
N PHE A 53 -19.70 22.55 3.88
CA PHE A 53 -20.78 21.56 3.86
C PHE A 53 -21.87 21.94 4.87
N GLU A 54 -23.12 21.72 4.50
CA GLU A 54 -24.29 22.01 5.35
C GLU A 54 -24.32 21.16 6.62
N GLN A 55 -23.92 19.88 6.51
CA GLN A 55 -23.87 18.94 7.63
C GLN A 55 -22.53 18.22 7.62
N VAL A 56 -21.85 18.22 8.78
CA VAL A 56 -20.55 17.58 8.97
C VAL A 56 -20.50 16.92 10.34
N GLU A 57 -20.12 15.65 10.34
CA GLU A 57 -19.73 14.89 11.52
C GLU A 57 -18.35 14.28 11.27
N VAL A 58 -17.44 14.47 12.23
CA VAL A 58 -16.12 13.86 12.25
C VAL A 58 -15.96 13.28 13.65
N ALA A 59 -15.65 11.99 13.74
CA ALA A 59 -15.53 11.26 14.99
C ALA A 59 -14.44 10.19 14.90
N ILE A 60 -13.83 9.87 16.05
CA ILE A 60 -12.95 8.71 16.19
C ILE A 60 -13.85 7.48 16.33
N THR A 61 -13.68 6.50 15.46
CA THR A 61 -14.47 5.28 15.45
C THR A 61 -13.56 4.07 15.25
N GLN A 62 -14.08 2.89 15.59
CA GLN A 62 -13.38 1.64 15.28
C GLN A 62 -13.33 1.45 13.76
N CYS A 63 -12.14 1.15 13.22
CA CYS A 63 -11.99 0.86 11.80
C CYS A 63 -12.87 -0.35 11.42
N PRO A 64 -13.82 -0.19 10.47
CA PRO A 64 -14.68 -1.28 10.04
C PRO A 64 -13.88 -2.31 9.24
N ASN A 65 -14.36 -3.56 9.18
CA ASN A 65 -13.71 -4.58 8.36
C ASN A 65 -13.84 -4.25 6.86
N LEU A 66 -12.73 -3.87 6.23
CA LEU A 66 -12.73 -3.46 4.84
C LEU A 66 -12.71 -4.62 3.84
N THR A 67 -12.41 -5.86 4.28
CA THR A 67 -12.49 -7.02 3.37
C THR A 67 -13.94 -7.36 3.02
N SER A 68 -14.89 -7.14 3.93
CA SER A 68 -16.30 -7.50 3.72
C SER A 68 -17.10 -6.43 3.00
N TYR A 69 -16.84 -5.14 3.28
CA TYR A 69 -17.61 -4.03 2.71
C TYR A 69 -17.01 -3.47 1.43
N PHE A 70 -15.68 -3.51 1.30
CA PHE A 70 -14.95 -2.90 0.20
C PHE A 70 -14.11 -3.90 -0.61
N CYS A 71 -14.16 -5.19 -0.25
CA CYS A 71 -13.38 -6.25 -0.90
C CYS A 71 -11.88 -5.94 -0.98
N LEU A 72 -11.35 -5.20 -0.02
CA LEU A 72 -9.91 -4.92 0.06
C LEU A 72 -9.14 -6.17 0.51
N ALA A 73 -7.83 -6.20 0.20
CA ALA A 73 -6.95 -7.31 0.57
C ALA A 73 -6.73 -7.43 2.09
N ALA A 74 -6.96 -6.35 2.85
CA ALA A 74 -6.78 -6.30 4.30
C ALA A 74 -8.03 -5.76 5.00
N SER A 75 -8.20 -6.11 6.27
CA SER A 75 -9.38 -5.76 7.06
C SER A 75 -9.43 -4.30 7.52
N GLY A 76 -8.34 -3.54 7.40
CA GLY A 76 -8.29 -2.15 7.85
C GLY A 76 -7.15 -1.37 7.23
N LEU A 77 -7.12 -0.05 7.49
CA LEU A 77 -6.08 0.88 7.07
C LEU A 77 -5.16 1.32 8.23
N CYS A 78 -5.39 0.77 9.42
CA CYS A 78 -4.59 1.08 10.62
C CYS A 78 -3.22 0.38 10.54
N GLY A 79 -2.24 0.89 11.28
CA GLY A 79 -0.90 0.32 11.38
C GLY A 79 0.17 1.38 11.15
N HIS A 80 1.24 1.00 10.46
CA HIS A 80 2.33 1.90 10.08
C HIS A 80 1.99 2.59 8.75
N VAL A 81 1.49 3.82 8.83
CA VAL A 81 1.05 4.60 7.67
C VAL A 81 2.24 5.34 7.08
N GLU A 82 2.50 5.11 5.79
CA GLU A 82 3.48 5.85 5.01
C GLU A 82 2.84 6.34 3.71
N ILE A 83 3.28 7.51 3.24
CA ILE A 83 2.88 8.06 1.94
C ILE A 83 4.08 7.96 1.01
N ILE A 84 3.90 7.29 -0.12
CA ILE A 84 4.93 7.14 -1.16
C ILE A 84 4.42 7.84 -2.42
N GLU A 85 5.12 8.90 -2.85
CA GLU A 85 4.85 9.54 -4.14
C GLU A 85 5.69 8.88 -5.23
N VAL A 86 5.01 8.38 -6.26
CA VAL A 86 5.64 7.60 -7.34
C VAL A 86 5.31 8.24 -8.69
N GLY A 87 6.34 8.68 -9.41
CA GLY A 87 6.19 9.38 -10.69
C GLY A 87 5.73 10.84 -10.54
N ASN A 88 5.17 11.43 -11.59
CA ASN A 88 4.48 12.72 -11.58
C ASN A 88 3.74 12.95 -12.91
N HIS A 89 2.94 14.02 -12.99
CA HIS A 89 2.18 14.39 -14.20
C HIS A 89 3.04 14.52 -15.47
N LYS A 90 4.34 14.86 -15.35
CA LYS A 90 5.23 15.01 -16.50
C LYS A 90 5.49 13.67 -17.21
N HIS A 91 5.44 12.55 -16.49
CA HIS A 91 5.56 11.22 -17.09
C HIS A 91 4.36 10.86 -17.97
N VAL A 92 3.17 11.42 -17.65
CA VAL A 92 1.95 11.22 -18.44
C VAL A 92 1.90 12.15 -19.65
N TYR A 93 2.15 13.45 -19.46
CA TYR A 93 2.01 14.45 -20.53
C TYR A 93 3.20 14.54 -21.49
N TYR A 94 4.39 14.10 -21.07
CA TYR A 94 5.60 14.14 -21.89
C TYR A 94 6.25 12.75 -21.99
N PRO A 95 5.55 11.75 -22.57
CA PRO A 95 6.02 10.37 -22.61
C PRO A 95 7.29 10.19 -23.46
N SER A 96 7.60 11.15 -24.34
CA SER A 96 8.69 11.09 -25.30
C SER A 96 10.10 11.17 -24.70
N LYS A 97 10.26 11.39 -23.38
CA LYS A 97 11.59 11.55 -22.75
C LYS A 97 12.09 10.37 -21.92
N LYS A 98 11.27 9.34 -21.66
CA LYS A 98 11.72 8.08 -21.02
C LYS A 98 10.83 6.92 -21.45
N LYS A 99 11.38 5.98 -22.22
CA LYS A 99 10.73 4.69 -22.56
C LYS A 99 11.06 3.56 -21.56
N GLU A 100 11.71 3.87 -20.44
CA GLU A 100 12.18 2.86 -19.49
C GLU A 100 11.68 3.22 -18.09
N GLY A 101 10.68 2.49 -17.62
CA GLY A 101 10.15 2.66 -16.28
C GLY A 101 8.84 1.92 -16.08
N PHE A 102 8.86 0.59 -16.20
CA PHE A 102 7.84 -0.22 -15.55
C PHE A 102 8.16 -0.19 -14.05
N MET A 103 7.26 0.36 -13.26
CA MET A 103 7.35 0.28 -11.81
C MET A 103 6.45 -0.84 -11.34
N GLU A 104 7.08 -1.92 -10.89
CA GLU A 104 6.43 -3.02 -10.20
C GLU A 104 6.58 -2.76 -8.71
N TYR A 105 5.46 -2.79 -7.98
CA TYR A 105 5.44 -2.71 -6.53
C TYR A 105 4.61 -3.85 -5.97
N SER A 106 5.18 -4.60 -5.04
CA SER A 106 4.47 -5.59 -4.24
C SER A 106 4.19 -4.97 -2.87
N ILE A 107 2.93 -4.63 -2.62
CA ILE A 107 2.49 -4.24 -1.28
C ILE A 107 2.07 -5.52 -0.58
N SER A 108 2.91 -5.98 0.36
CA SER A 108 2.57 -7.12 1.21
C SER A 108 1.80 -6.61 2.42
N CYS A 109 0.50 -6.89 2.47
CA CYS A 109 -0.29 -6.73 3.69
C CYS A 109 0.01 -7.92 4.61
N LYS A 110 0.50 -7.65 5.83
CA LYS A 110 0.67 -8.66 6.87
C LYS A 110 -0.66 -8.99 7.54
#